data_AF-A0A6L6PJG1-F1
#
_entry.id   AF-A0A6L6PJG1-F1
#
_cell.length_a   1.000
_cell.length_b   1.000
_cell.length_c   1.000
_cell.angle_alpha   90.00
_cell.angle_beta   90.00
_cell.angle_gamma   90.00
#
_symmetry.space_group_name_H-M   'P 1'
#
loop_
_entity.id
_entity.type
_entity.pdbx_description
1 polymer ?
#
loop_
_entity_poly.entity_id
_entity_poly.type
_entity_poly.pdbx_seq_one_letter_code
_entity_poly.pdbx_strand_id
1 'polypeptide(L)'
;MGKWRLIFGLTLPLVAQAQGDLSALDRDMAGARSKVLVLGTVHLSELPKTFNPAALDGVLRRLETFKPDIITIESLPGEECDLAARQPAKYGADYCAPTDEARAATGLDLSAAIAQVHQTFKSWPSQPAPAQRRHLAALLLAANDRASAYVQWLQLPEAERRAGDGLDAVSAGKLAKMADNNNENYLIAARLAARLGLQRVHQVDNHTGDNIAVADEKAFGASVEAAWKAGGAALQAHDKRCDAMALEADLLPLYRDINLPANLLMRADGNVRAALRAASPQGYPQMWVAGWEIRNLRMVANIRETFRERPGARVLSIVGVTHKPWFDAWLGQLQGVDIVDTAEILK
;
A
#
# COMPACT_ATOMS: atom_id res chain seq x y z
N MET A 1 -25.40 -46.65 53.95
CA MET A 1 -24.29 -45.67 53.87
C MET A 1 -23.68 -45.75 52.47
N GLY A 2 -24.14 -44.87 51.57
CA GLY A 2 -23.76 -44.87 50.15
C GLY A 2 -22.45 -44.13 49.91
N LYS A 3 -21.60 -44.67 49.03
CA LYS A 3 -20.43 -43.98 48.50
C LYS A 3 -20.78 -43.42 47.13
N TRP A 4 -20.93 -42.10 47.04
CA TRP A 4 -21.08 -41.40 45.77
C TRP A 4 -19.67 -41.16 45.19
N ARG A 5 -19.38 -41.75 44.04
CA ARG A 5 -18.17 -41.44 43.25
C ARG A 5 -18.51 -40.30 42.30
N LEU A 6 -17.94 -39.12 42.55
CA LEU A 6 -17.90 -38.00 41.61
C LEU A 6 -16.93 -38.35 40.48
N ILE A 7 -17.47 -38.52 39.27
CA ILE A 7 -16.68 -38.60 38.03
C ILE A 7 -16.51 -37.16 37.53
N PHE A 8 -15.29 -36.63 37.60
CA PHE A 8 -14.92 -35.41 36.90
C PHE A 8 -14.81 -35.74 35.40
N GLY A 9 -15.83 -35.36 34.64
CA GLY A 9 -15.76 -35.38 33.17
C GLY A 9 -14.83 -34.27 32.69
N LEU A 10 -13.67 -34.64 32.16
CA LEU A 10 -12.80 -33.75 31.40
C LEU A 10 -13.51 -33.39 30.08
N THR A 11 -14.24 -32.27 30.05
CA THR A 11 -14.74 -31.70 28.80
C THR A 11 -13.57 -31.00 28.10
N LEU A 12 -12.92 -31.70 27.16
CA LEU A 12 -12.02 -31.07 26.21
C LEU A 12 -12.82 -30.06 25.37
N PRO A 13 -12.32 -28.83 25.14
CA PRO A 13 -12.99 -27.89 24.27
C PRO A 13 -13.03 -28.47 22.86
N LEU A 14 -14.24 -28.70 22.34
CA LEU A 14 -14.46 -28.96 20.92
C LEU A 14 -14.08 -27.68 20.17
N VAL A 15 -12.86 -27.63 19.63
CA VAL A 15 -12.44 -26.56 18.74
C VAL A 15 -13.26 -26.71 17.45
N ALA A 16 -14.18 -25.79 17.21
CA ALA A 16 -14.87 -25.70 15.94
C ALA A 16 -13.81 -25.45 14.84
N GLN A 17 -13.72 -26.36 13.88
CA GLN A 17 -12.85 -26.16 12.71
C GLN A 17 -13.56 -25.24 11.72
N ALA A 18 -12.78 -24.38 11.06
CA ALA A 18 -13.27 -23.63 9.91
C ALA A 18 -13.85 -24.61 8.87
N GLN A 19 -15.04 -24.31 8.36
CA GLN A 19 -15.77 -25.20 7.48
C GLN A 19 -15.23 -25.10 6.05
N GLY A 20 -14.64 -26.19 5.55
CA GLY A 20 -14.27 -26.37 4.14
C GLY A 20 -13.11 -25.50 3.64
N ASP A 21 -12.58 -25.86 2.47
CA ASP A 21 -11.57 -25.08 1.76
C ASP A 21 -12.25 -24.14 0.75
N LEU A 22 -12.28 -22.84 1.05
CA LEU A 22 -12.88 -21.83 0.18
C LEU A 22 -12.02 -21.54 -1.06
N SER A 23 -10.74 -21.93 -1.07
CA SER A 23 -9.81 -21.60 -2.16
C SER A 23 -10.16 -22.28 -3.48
N ALA A 24 -10.93 -23.38 -3.45
CA ALA A 24 -11.29 -24.15 -4.63
C ALA A 24 -12.66 -23.78 -5.25
N LEU A 25 -13.38 -22.79 -4.69
CA LEU A 25 -14.73 -22.41 -5.16
C LEU A 25 -14.77 -21.90 -6.60
N ASP A 26 -13.63 -21.47 -7.13
CA ASP A 26 -13.46 -20.90 -8.45
C ASP A 26 -12.78 -21.84 -9.45
N ARG A 27 -12.59 -23.12 -9.09
CA ARG A 27 -11.96 -24.14 -9.96
C ARG A 27 -12.61 -24.20 -11.34
N ASP A 28 -13.93 -24.14 -11.37
CA ASP A 28 -14.75 -24.25 -12.59
C ASP A 28 -15.29 -22.88 -13.03
N MET A 29 -14.65 -21.78 -12.61
CA MET A 29 -15.06 -20.41 -12.96
C MET A 29 -15.01 -20.20 -14.48
N ALA A 30 -16.08 -19.65 -15.04
CA ALA A 30 -16.12 -19.17 -16.41
C ALA A 30 -15.46 -17.78 -16.53
N GLY A 31 -14.71 -17.56 -17.62
CA GLY A 31 -14.06 -16.28 -17.92
C GLY A 31 -12.61 -16.20 -17.43
N ALA A 32 -11.98 -15.04 -17.65
CA ALA A 32 -10.58 -14.82 -17.29
C ALA A 32 -10.43 -14.51 -15.80
N ARG A 33 -9.41 -15.11 -15.18
CA ARG A 33 -8.95 -14.78 -13.83
C ARG A 33 -8.12 -13.49 -13.85
N SER A 34 -8.29 -12.65 -12.84
CA SER A 34 -7.47 -11.46 -12.65
C SER A 34 -6.08 -11.86 -12.18
N LYS A 35 -5.06 -11.14 -12.64
CA LYS A 35 -3.66 -11.39 -12.30
C LYS A 35 -3.15 -10.29 -11.39
N VAL A 36 -2.68 -10.65 -10.21
CA VAL A 36 -2.15 -9.69 -9.24
C VAL A 36 -0.67 -9.93 -9.02
N LEU A 37 0.13 -8.91 -9.32
CA LEU A 37 1.56 -8.85 -9.07
C LEU A 37 1.81 -7.92 -7.89
N VAL A 38 2.40 -8.41 -6.81
CA VAL A 38 2.73 -7.59 -5.63
C VAL A 38 4.22 -7.27 -5.63
N LEU A 39 4.58 -6.01 -5.79
CA LEU A 39 5.94 -5.52 -5.65
C LEU A 39 6.17 -5.02 -4.22
N GLY A 40 7.00 -5.74 -3.47
CA GLY A 40 7.57 -5.25 -2.22
C GLY A 40 8.63 -4.18 -2.50
N THR A 41 8.57 -3.07 -1.77
CA THR A 41 9.51 -1.95 -1.87
C THR A 41 10.28 -1.74 -0.57
N VAL A 42 11.49 -1.21 -0.66
CA VAL A 42 12.09 -0.46 0.44
C VAL A 42 11.43 0.92 0.49
N HIS A 43 11.39 1.57 1.65
CA HIS A 43 10.90 2.95 1.73
C HIS A 43 11.96 3.89 1.16
N LEU A 44 11.69 4.45 -0.02
CA LEU A 44 12.69 5.30 -0.70
C LEU A 44 13.02 6.53 0.14
N SER A 45 12.12 6.97 1.02
CA SER A 45 12.31 8.11 1.91
C SER A 45 13.48 7.95 2.89
N GLU A 46 13.95 6.71 3.12
CA GLU A 46 15.11 6.42 3.96
C GLU A 46 16.44 6.57 3.20
N LEU A 47 16.40 6.69 1.87
CA LEU A 47 17.58 6.88 1.04
C LEU A 47 18.10 8.33 1.13
N PRO A 48 19.41 8.55 0.93
CA PRO A 48 19.98 9.88 0.98
C PRO A 48 19.38 10.81 -0.07
N LYS A 49 19.38 12.11 0.19
CA LYS A 49 18.92 13.14 -0.76
C LYS A 49 19.67 13.14 -2.10
N THR A 50 20.84 12.52 -2.14
CA THR A 50 21.65 12.34 -3.36
C THR A 50 21.23 11.13 -4.19
N PHE A 51 20.21 10.38 -3.76
CA PHE A 51 19.63 9.27 -4.52
C PHE A 51 19.24 9.74 -5.92
N ASN A 52 19.61 8.94 -6.94
CA ASN A 52 19.27 9.22 -8.32
C ASN A 52 18.04 8.37 -8.73
N PRO A 53 16.88 8.99 -9.03
CA PRO A 53 15.68 8.25 -9.46
C PRO A 53 15.86 7.39 -10.72
N ALA A 54 16.91 7.63 -11.52
CA ALA A 54 17.26 6.79 -12.67
C ALA A 54 17.68 5.37 -12.26
N ALA A 55 18.12 5.15 -11.02
CA ALA A 55 18.46 3.82 -10.51
C ALA A 55 17.25 2.86 -10.48
N LEU A 56 16.01 3.39 -10.56
CA LEU A 56 14.78 2.61 -10.65
C LEU A 56 14.39 2.23 -12.09
N ASP A 57 15.10 2.72 -13.12
CA ASP A 57 14.68 2.52 -14.51
C ASP A 57 14.71 1.04 -14.92
N GLY A 58 15.63 0.24 -14.35
CA GLY A 58 15.64 -1.21 -14.51
C GLY A 58 14.36 -1.86 -14.01
N VAL A 59 13.95 -1.51 -12.78
CA VAL A 59 12.70 -1.98 -12.16
C VAL A 59 11.49 -1.57 -12.99
N LEU A 60 11.40 -0.30 -13.39
CA LEU A 60 10.29 0.22 -14.19
C LEU A 60 10.15 -0.51 -15.53
N ARG A 61 11.26 -0.75 -16.25
CA ARG A 61 11.22 -1.50 -17.52
C ARG A 61 10.67 -2.92 -17.35
N ARG A 62 11.02 -3.59 -16.24
CA ARG A 62 10.52 -4.93 -15.93
C ARG A 62 9.03 -4.91 -15.61
N LEU A 63 8.59 -4.00 -14.75
CA LEU A 63 7.17 -3.84 -14.40
C LEU A 63 6.30 -3.45 -15.61
N GLU A 64 6.83 -2.67 -16.55
CA GLU A 64 6.12 -2.28 -17.77
C GLU A 64 5.80 -3.50 -18.66
N THR A 65 6.64 -4.55 -18.67
CA THR A 65 6.33 -5.80 -19.38
C THR A 65 5.11 -6.52 -18.81
N PHE A 66 4.79 -6.29 -17.53
CA PHE A 66 3.59 -6.80 -16.91
C PHE A 66 2.34 -6.06 -17.41
N LYS A 67 2.41 -4.91 -18.08
CA LYS A 67 1.23 -4.20 -18.64
C LYS A 67 0.05 -4.14 -17.65
N PRO A 68 0.25 -3.59 -16.44
CA PRO A 68 -0.85 -3.47 -15.48
C PRO A 68 -1.95 -2.56 -16.02
N ASP A 69 -3.20 -2.98 -15.84
CA ASP A 69 -4.40 -2.16 -16.07
C ASP A 69 -4.68 -1.24 -14.86
N ILE A 70 -4.21 -1.66 -13.68
CA ILE A 70 -4.41 -1.01 -12.39
C ILE A 70 -3.10 -1.04 -11.61
N ILE A 71 -2.75 0.08 -11.00
CA ILE A 71 -1.62 0.19 -10.07
C ILE A 71 -2.15 0.66 -8.71
N THR A 72 -1.90 -0.12 -7.65
CA THR A 72 -2.24 0.25 -6.27
C THR A 72 -1.00 0.64 -5.48
N ILE A 73 -1.15 1.51 -4.49
CA ILE A 73 -0.06 2.08 -3.68
C ILE A 73 -0.38 2.08 -2.19
N GLU A 74 0.67 1.94 -1.37
CA GLU A 74 0.63 2.18 0.07
C GLU A 74 0.52 3.68 0.36
N SER A 75 -0.69 4.19 0.29
CA SER A 75 -1.06 5.54 0.70
C SER A 75 -2.53 5.55 1.12
N LEU A 76 -2.86 6.40 2.09
CA LEU A 76 -4.21 6.55 2.62
C LEU A 76 -5.17 7.15 1.58
N PRO A 77 -6.31 6.50 1.29
CA PRO A 77 -7.34 7.05 0.41
C PRO A 77 -7.95 8.34 0.98
N GLY A 78 -8.35 9.25 0.10
CA GLY A 78 -9.08 10.46 0.48
C GLY A 78 -10.37 10.17 1.26
N GLU A 79 -11.09 9.10 0.90
CA GLU A 79 -12.29 8.64 1.60
C GLU A 79 -12.01 8.24 3.05
N GLU A 80 -10.85 7.64 3.32
CA GLU A 80 -10.45 7.30 4.68
C GLU A 80 -10.08 8.57 5.48
N CYS A 81 -9.39 9.52 4.83
CA CYS A 81 -9.09 10.81 5.44
C CYS A 81 -10.36 11.60 5.79
N ASP A 82 -11.38 11.57 4.94
CA ASP A 82 -12.69 12.18 5.23
C ASP A 82 -13.39 11.51 6.42
N LEU A 83 -13.33 10.19 6.49
CA LEU A 83 -13.85 9.44 7.65
C LEU A 83 -13.10 9.82 8.93
N ALA A 84 -11.77 9.87 8.88
CA ALA A 84 -10.93 10.17 10.03
C ALA A 84 -11.12 11.60 10.55
N ALA A 85 -11.21 12.59 9.63
CA ALA A 85 -11.43 13.99 9.96
C ALA A 85 -12.75 14.25 10.71
N ARG A 86 -13.76 13.38 10.51
CA ARG A 86 -15.05 13.44 11.24
C ARG A 86 -14.99 12.82 12.64
N GLN A 87 -13.89 12.14 12.99
CA GLN A 87 -13.68 11.49 14.29
C GLN A 87 -12.29 11.82 14.87
N PRO A 88 -11.96 13.12 15.08
CA PRO A 88 -10.62 13.53 15.51
C PRO A 88 -10.25 12.99 16.89
N ALA A 89 -11.22 12.74 17.78
CA ALA A 89 -10.98 12.13 19.08
C ALA A 89 -10.51 10.68 19.00
N LYS A 90 -10.78 9.98 17.90
CA LYS A 90 -10.37 8.60 17.67
C LYS A 90 -9.08 8.51 16.86
N TYR A 91 -8.96 9.30 15.80
CA TYR A 91 -7.88 9.13 14.82
C TYR A 91 -6.78 10.19 14.89
N GLY A 92 -6.99 11.27 15.64
CA GLY A 92 -6.09 12.43 15.64
C GLY A 92 -6.41 13.43 14.51
N ALA A 93 -6.02 14.68 14.72
CA ALA A 93 -6.24 15.74 13.73
C ALA A 93 -5.23 15.71 12.57
N ASP A 94 -4.12 14.99 12.77
CA ASP A 94 -2.98 14.84 11.86
C ASP A 94 -2.99 13.50 11.10
N TYR A 95 -4.09 12.73 11.18
CA TYR A 95 -4.23 11.42 10.54
C TYR A 95 -3.91 11.42 9.04
N CYS A 96 -4.24 12.52 8.35
CA CYS A 96 -3.90 12.72 6.94
C CYS A 96 -3.25 14.08 6.72
N ALA A 97 -2.36 14.12 5.72
CA ALA A 97 -1.74 15.37 5.30
C ALA A 97 -2.80 16.40 4.83
N PRO A 98 -2.67 17.68 5.21
CA PRO A 98 -3.68 18.69 4.95
C PRO A 98 -3.86 18.99 3.46
N THR A 99 -5.08 19.40 3.09
CA THR A 99 -5.47 19.81 1.73
C THR A 99 -5.79 21.30 1.64
N ASP A 100 -5.49 22.09 2.67
CA ASP A 100 -5.89 23.51 2.79
C ASP A 100 -5.52 24.36 1.58
N GLU A 101 -4.31 24.17 1.05
CA GLU A 101 -3.86 24.90 -0.14
C GLU A 101 -4.67 24.53 -1.39
N ALA A 102 -4.91 23.24 -1.62
CA ALA A 102 -5.70 22.77 -2.75
C ALA A 102 -7.17 23.18 -2.60
N ARG A 103 -7.69 23.22 -1.37
CA ARG A 103 -9.01 23.76 -1.04
C ARG A 103 -9.07 25.27 -1.33
N ALA A 104 -8.05 26.04 -0.96
CA ALA A 104 -7.99 27.47 -1.26
C ALA A 104 -7.97 27.73 -2.79
N ALA A 105 -7.28 26.89 -3.56
CA ALA A 105 -7.20 27.01 -5.02
C ALA A 105 -8.49 26.59 -5.75
N THR A 106 -9.13 25.51 -5.30
CA THR A 106 -10.29 24.91 -5.99
C THR A 106 -11.64 25.34 -5.41
N GLY A 107 -11.68 25.85 -4.18
CA GLY A 107 -12.89 26.09 -3.40
C GLY A 107 -13.56 24.83 -2.87
N LEU A 108 -12.94 23.65 -3.02
CA LEU A 108 -13.52 22.37 -2.66
C LEU A 108 -12.95 21.86 -1.33
N ASP A 109 -13.84 21.48 -0.42
CA ASP A 109 -13.43 20.61 0.68
C ASP A 109 -13.15 19.18 0.18
N LEU A 110 -12.61 18.34 1.06
CA LEU A 110 -12.17 16.99 0.73
C LEU A 110 -13.31 16.14 0.14
N SER A 111 -14.47 16.12 0.80
CA SER A 111 -15.66 15.38 0.36
C SER A 111 -16.14 15.83 -1.03
N ALA A 112 -16.23 17.15 -1.27
CA ALA A 112 -16.63 17.71 -2.55
C ALA A 112 -15.61 17.42 -3.65
N ALA A 113 -14.31 17.48 -3.34
CA ALA A 113 -13.23 17.16 -4.28
C ALA A 113 -13.27 15.68 -4.70
N ILE A 114 -13.45 14.76 -3.75
CA ILE A 114 -13.62 13.32 -4.03
C ILE A 114 -14.79 13.09 -5.00
N ALA A 115 -15.94 13.70 -4.72
CA ALA A 115 -17.12 13.58 -5.59
C ALA A 115 -16.84 14.10 -7.02
N GLN A 116 -16.13 15.23 -7.16
CA GLN A 116 -15.76 15.77 -8.47
C GLN A 116 -14.73 14.92 -9.20
N VAL A 117 -13.78 14.30 -8.50
CA VAL A 117 -12.83 13.34 -9.10
C VAL A 117 -13.61 12.15 -9.69
N HIS A 118 -14.52 11.55 -8.92
CA HIS A 118 -15.36 10.44 -9.38
C HIS A 118 -16.21 10.82 -10.60
N GLN A 119 -16.82 12.00 -10.57
CA GLN A 119 -17.61 12.51 -11.70
C GLN A 119 -16.75 12.77 -12.93
N THR A 120 -15.56 13.33 -12.76
CA THR A 120 -14.61 13.63 -13.85
C THR A 120 -14.14 12.35 -14.53
N PHE A 121 -13.86 11.29 -13.77
CA PHE A 121 -13.46 10.00 -14.35
C PHE A 121 -14.58 9.33 -15.16
N LYS A 122 -15.86 9.52 -14.81
CA LYS A 122 -16.99 8.96 -15.58
C LYS A 122 -17.10 9.54 -16.98
N SER A 123 -16.71 10.80 -17.17
CA SER A 123 -16.76 11.48 -18.46
C SER A 123 -15.36 11.82 -19.00
N TRP A 124 -14.32 11.09 -18.57
CA TRP A 124 -12.96 11.34 -19.00
C TRP A 124 -12.80 11.02 -20.50
N PRO A 125 -12.32 11.96 -21.32
CA PRO A 125 -12.18 11.75 -22.75
C PRO A 125 -11.00 10.81 -23.06
N SER A 126 -11.06 10.12 -24.20
CA SER A 126 -9.94 9.30 -24.70
C SER A 126 -8.70 10.13 -25.06
N GLN A 127 -8.88 11.40 -25.41
CA GLN A 127 -7.82 12.35 -25.72
C GLN A 127 -8.04 13.66 -24.92
N PRO A 128 -7.68 13.68 -23.63
CA PRO A 128 -7.88 14.86 -22.78
C PRO A 128 -6.99 16.02 -23.21
N ALA A 129 -7.57 17.21 -23.29
CA ALA A 129 -6.84 18.46 -23.48
C ALA A 129 -5.93 18.76 -22.27
N PRO A 130 -4.82 19.50 -22.44
CA PRO A 130 -3.95 19.89 -21.34
C PRO A 130 -4.69 20.59 -20.18
N ALA A 131 -5.68 21.43 -20.49
CA ALA A 131 -6.52 22.09 -19.50
C ALA A 131 -7.29 21.08 -18.62
N GLN A 132 -7.84 20.02 -19.22
CA GLN A 132 -8.56 18.97 -18.48
C GLN A 132 -7.63 18.19 -17.55
N ARG A 133 -6.39 17.92 -17.97
CA ARG A 133 -5.39 17.25 -17.12
C ARG A 133 -4.96 18.11 -15.94
N ARG A 134 -4.72 19.41 -16.15
CA ARG A 134 -4.42 20.34 -15.05
C ARG A 134 -5.59 20.43 -14.07
N HIS A 135 -6.81 20.52 -14.60
CA HIS A 135 -8.01 20.52 -13.76
C HIS A 135 -8.13 19.24 -12.93
N LEU A 136 -7.99 18.06 -13.55
CA LEU A 136 -8.02 16.79 -12.82
C LEU A 136 -6.88 16.71 -11.78
N ALA A 137 -5.67 17.21 -12.09
CA ALA A 137 -4.58 17.25 -11.11
C ALA A 137 -4.94 18.11 -9.88
N ALA A 138 -5.59 19.26 -10.09
CA ALA A 138 -6.05 20.11 -8.99
C ALA A 138 -7.13 19.42 -8.13
N LEU A 139 -8.11 18.76 -8.78
CA LEU A 139 -9.13 17.98 -8.08
C LEU A 139 -8.53 16.85 -7.25
N LEU A 140 -7.56 16.12 -7.81
CA LEU A 140 -6.88 15.02 -7.12
C LEU A 140 -6.07 15.50 -5.91
N LEU A 141 -5.40 16.66 -6.00
CA LEU A 141 -4.72 17.27 -4.85
C LEU A 141 -5.72 17.66 -3.74
N ALA A 142 -6.87 18.23 -4.09
CA ALA A 142 -7.93 18.57 -3.14
C ALA A 142 -8.58 17.32 -2.53
N ALA A 143 -8.62 16.22 -3.28
CA ALA A 143 -9.09 14.90 -2.84
C ALA A 143 -8.03 14.09 -2.05
N ASN A 144 -6.88 14.70 -1.73
CA ASN A 144 -5.74 14.06 -1.06
C ASN A 144 -5.06 12.90 -1.83
N ASP A 145 -5.29 12.80 -3.15
CA ASP A 145 -4.66 11.83 -4.06
C ASP A 145 -3.48 12.45 -4.82
N ARG A 146 -2.39 12.69 -4.08
CA ARG A 146 -1.18 13.36 -4.59
C ARG A 146 -0.47 12.58 -5.70
N ALA A 147 -0.43 11.25 -5.59
CA ALA A 147 0.25 10.41 -6.57
C ALA A 147 -0.49 10.41 -7.91
N SER A 148 -1.82 10.34 -7.92
CA SER A 148 -2.59 10.45 -9.17
C SER A 148 -2.54 11.86 -9.75
N ALA A 149 -2.49 12.92 -8.92
CA ALA A 149 -2.25 14.27 -9.42
C ALA A 149 -0.91 14.36 -10.17
N TYR A 150 0.11 13.68 -9.65
CA TYR A 150 1.42 13.59 -10.31
C TYR A 150 1.37 12.79 -11.62
N VAL A 151 0.56 11.73 -11.70
CA VAL A 151 0.32 11.00 -12.97
C VAL A 151 -0.19 11.95 -14.05
N GLN A 152 -1.14 12.84 -13.70
CA GLN A 152 -1.65 13.84 -14.65
C GLN A 152 -0.59 14.86 -15.05
N TRP A 153 0.23 15.31 -14.09
CA TRP A 153 1.35 16.21 -14.36
C TRP A 153 2.38 15.61 -15.31
N LEU A 154 2.74 14.34 -15.12
CA LEU A 154 3.70 13.64 -15.97
C LEU A 154 3.19 13.45 -17.40
N GLN A 155 1.87 13.27 -17.59
CA GLN A 155 1.23 13.13 -18.89
C GLN A 155 0.98 14.47 -19.62
N LEU A 156 1.23 15.62 -18.99
CA LEU A 156 1.24 16.91 -19.68
C LEU A 156 2.49 17.05 -20.56
N PRO A 157 2.36 17.61 -21.78
CA PRO A 157 3.50 18.15 -22.51
C PRO A 157 4.29 19.12 -21.63
N GLU A 158 5.61 19.18 -21.80
CA GLU A 158 6.48 19.99 -20.94
C GLU A 158 6.06 21.47 -20.88
N ALA A 159 5.69 22.06 -22.03
CA ALA A 159 5.18 23.43 -22.11
C ALA A 159 3.85 23.66 -21.37
N GLU A 160 3.08 22.60 -21.12
CA GLU A 160 1.78 22.64 -20.44
C GLU A 160 1.87 22.29 -18.95
N ARG A 161 3.05 21.93 -18.44
CA ARG A 161 3.36 21.72 -17.02
C ARG A 161 3.49 23.06 -16.29
N ARG A 162 2.37 23.74 -16.13
CA ARG A 162 2.24 25.07 -15.53
C ARG A 162 0.94 25.21 -14.75
N ALA A 163 0.79 26.31 -14.03
CA ALA A 163 -0.48 26.67 -13.39
C ALA A 163 -1.57 26.98 -14.43
N GLY A 164 -2.83 26.80 -14.01
CA GLY A 164 -4.03 27.03 -14.81
C GLY A 164 -5.13 26.00 -14.52
N ASP A 165 -6.37 26.32 -14.91
CA ASP A 165 -7.50 25.37 -14.89
C ASP A 165 -7.84 24.81 -13.49
N GLY A 166 -7.59 25.61 -12.44
CA GLY A 166 -7.78 25.23 -11.03
C GLY A 166 -6.49 24.76 -10.34
N LEU A 167 -5.43 24.48 -11.08
CA LEU A 167 -4.11 24.20 -10.54
C LEU A 167 -3.36 25.53 -10.31
N ASP A 168 -3.24 25.94 -9.05
CA ASP A 168 -2.52 27.18 -8.71
C ASP A 168 -0.99 27.03 -8.81
N ALA A 169 -0.28 28.16 -8.71
CA ALA A 169 1.18 28.19 -8.86
C ALA A 169 1.89 27.37 -7.76
N VAL A 170 1.35 27.34 -6.54
CA VAL A 170 1.92 26.58 -5.41
C VAL A 170 1.79 25.09 -5.68
N SER A 171 0.60 24.62 -6.05
CA SER A 171 0.35 23.21 -6.37
C SER A 171 1.15 22.75 -7.59
N ALA A 172 1.21 23.56 -8.65
CA ALA A 172 2.05 23.27 -9.81
C ALA A 172 3.54 23.16 -9.41
N GLY A 173 4.03 24.06 -8.55
CA GLY A 173 5.39 24.01 -8.01
C GLY A 173 5.66 22.75 -7.17
N LYS A 174 4.67 22.28 -6.41
CA LYS A 174 4.75 21.01 -5.66
C LYS A 174 4.82 19.80 -6.59
N LEU A 175 3.95 19.73 -7.61
CA LEU A 175 3.97 18.65 -8.62
C LEU A 175 5.30 18.63 -9.39
N ALA A 176 5.86 19.80 -9.72
CA ALA A 176 7.15 19.90 -10.39
C ALA A 176 8.30 19.28 -9.56
N LYS A 177 8.24 19.41 -8.24
CA LYS A 177 9.25 18.91 -7.29
C LYS A 177 9.00 17.48 -6.78
N MET A 178 7.91 16.84 -7.19
CA MET A 178 7.62 15.46 -6.76
C MET A 178 8.66 14.45 -7.25
N ALA A 179 9.37 14.75 -8.35
CA ALA A 179 10.48 13.92 -8.83
C ALA A 179 11.69 13.91 -7.87
N ASP A 180 11.81 14.93 -7.02
CA ASP A 180 12.91 15.07 -6.06
C ASP A 180 12.56 14.45 -4.70
N ASN A 181 11.33 13.96 -4.54
CA ASN A 181 10.88 13.31 -3.31
C ASN A 181 11.11 11.81 -3.44
N ASN A 182 12.04 11.28 -2.63
CA ASN A 182 12.29 9.86 -2.56
C ASN A 182 11.06 9.14 -1.97
N ASN A 183 10.16 8.73 -2.84
CA ASN A 183 8.91 8.07 -2.48
C ASN A 183 8.46 7.16 -3.63
N GLU A 184 8.27 5.89 -3.32
CA GLU A 184 7.89 4.83 -4.26
C GLU A 184 6.56 5.10 -4.98
N ASN A 185 5.62 5.80 -4.34
CA ASN A 185 4.34 6.17 -4.95
C ASN A 185 4.54 7.15 -6.11
N TYR A 186 5.58 7.99 -6.06
CA TYR A 186 5.92 8.93 -7.13
C TYR A 186 6.94 8.35 -8.10
N LEU A 187 8.05 7.82 -7.57
CA LEU A 187 9.21 7.41 -8.36
C LEU A 187 9.06 6.04 -9.03
N ILE A 188 8.08 5.24 -8.61
CA ILE A 188 7.73 3.97 -9.26
C ILE A 188 6.30 4.04 -9.79
N ALA A 189 5.30 4.15 -8.90
CA ALA A 189 3.91 3.96 -9.28
C ALA A 189 3.40 5.02 -10.25
N ALA A 190 3.53 6.31 -9.92
CA ALA A 190 3.06 7.39 -10.78
C ALA A 190 3.84 7.49 -12.10
N ARG A 191 5.16 7.29 -12.06
CA ARG A 191 5.99 7.22 -13.28
C ARG A 191 5.56 6.09 -14.20
N LEU A 192 5.32 4.90 -13.66
CA LEU A 192 4.86 3.75 -14.45
C LEU A 192 3.44 3.97 -15.00
N ALA A 193 2.52 4.46 -14.18
CA ALA A 193 1.16 4.80 -14.62
C ALA A 193 1.17 5.79 -15.78
N ALA A 194 1.99 6.84 -15.71
CA ALA A 194 2.13 7.83 -16.78
C ALA A 194 2.71 7.22 -18.07
N ARG A 195 3.74 6.35 -17.98
CA ARG A 195 4.31 5.64 -19.13
C ARG A 195 3.28 4.75 -19.84
N LEU A 196 2.42 4.11 -19.07
CA LEU A 196 1.36 3.22 -19.56
C LEU A 196 0.08 3.95 -19.99
N GLY A 197 0.01 5.28 -19.82
CA GLY A 197 -1.20 6.06 -20.10
C GLY A 197 -2.36 5.78 -19.14
N LEU A 198 -2.10 5.23 -17.95
CA LEU A 198 -3.10 5.08 -16.89
C LEU A 198 -3.41 6.46 -16.29
N GLN A 199 -4.66 6.71 -15.93
CA GLN A 199 -5.08 8.04 -15.48
C GLN A 199 -4.91 8.28 -13.98
N ARG A 200 -4.67 7.22 -13.21
CA ARG A 200 -4.51 7.29 -11.75
C ARG A 200 -3.74 6.09 -11.24
N VAL A 201 -3.28 6.21 -10.01
CA VAL A 201 -2.98 5.07 -9.14
C VAL A 201 -4.11 4.95 -8.11
N HIS A 202 -4.17 3.84 -7.39
CA HIS A 202 -5.19 3.58 -6.38
C HIS A 202 -4.55 3.49 -5.00
N GLN A 203 -4.89 4.42 -4.13
CA GLN A 203 -4.53 4.38 -2.71
C GLN A 203 -5.28 3.23 -2.05
N VAL A 204 -4.56 2.34 -1.34
CA VAL A 204 -5.16 1.15 -0.72
C VAL A 204 -4.77 0.96 0.75
N ASP A 205 -3.94 1.85 1.30
CA ASP A 205 -3.56 1.77 2.71
C ASP A 205 -4.77 1.97 3.63
N ASN A 206 -4.68 1.48 4.87
CA ASN A 206 -5.72 1.66 5.86
C ASN A 206 -5.20 1.56 7.29
N HIS A 207 -5.17 2.69 8.00
CA HIS A 207 -4.69 2.75 9.38
C HIS A 207 -5.80 2.74 10.43
N THR A 208 -7.07 2.58 10.02
CA THR A 208 -8.21 2.64 10.97
C THR A 208 -8.30 1.43 11.91
N GLY A 209 -7.33 0.51 11.86
CA GLY A 209 -7.37 -0.80 12.54
C GLY A 209 -6.10 -1.16 13.30
N ASP A 210 -4.99 -0.50 12.99
CA ASP A 210 -3.73 -0.55 13.74
C ASP A 210 -3.47 0.75 14.53
N ASN A 211 -4.26 1.81 14.30
CA ASN A 211 -4.30 2.98 15.18
C ASN A 211 -4.98 2.64 16.52
N ILE A 212 -4.16 2.13 17.45
CA ILE A 212 -4.60 1.68 18.78
C ILE A 212 -4.34 2.75 19.84
N ALA A 213 -5.31 2.92 20.75
CA ALA A 213 -5.12 3.73 21.95
C ALA A 213 -4.57 2.84 23.07
N VAL A 214 -3.34 3.11 23.52
CA VAL A 214 -2.70 2.42 24.66
C VAL A 214 -2.43 3.43 25.77
N ALA A 215 -2.45 2.97 27.03
CA ALA A 215 -2.24 3.86 28.17
C ALA A 215 -0.82 4.45 28.24
N ASP A 216 0.17 3.74 27.71
CA ASP A 216 1.57 4.16 27.65
C ASP A 216 2.16 3.80 26.27
N GLU A 217 2.09 4.74 25.34
CA GLU A 217 2.60 4.61 23.97
C GLU A 217 4.11 4.37 23.93
N LYS A 218 4.86 4.95 24.86
CA LYS A 218 6.32 4.79 24.92
C LYS A 218 6.68 3.38 25.35
N ALA A 219 6.00 2.84 26.37
CA ALA A 219 6.20 1.45 26.79
C ALA A 219 5.73 0.47 25.69
N PHE A 220 4.66 0.80 24.98
CA PHE A 220 4.22 0.02 23.82
C PHE A 220 5.29 -0.05 22.73
N GLY A 221 5.77 1.11 22.25
CA GLY A 221 6.82 1.17 21.23
C GLY A 221 8.11 0.46 21.66
N ALA A 222 8.59 0.72 22.88
CA ALA A 222 9.79 0.07 23.40
C ALA A 222 9.66 -1.46 23.51
N SER A 223 8.47 -1.97 23.84
CA SER A 223 8.21 -3.41 23.90
C SER A 223 8.27 -4.07 22.52
N VAL A 224 7.69 -3.43 21.51
CA VAL A 224 7.71 -3.91 20.13
C VAL A 224 9.12 -3.84 19.53
N GLU A 225 9.83 -2.73 19.72
CA GLU A 225 11.22 -2.57 19.27
C GLU A 225 12.15 -3.62 19.89
N ALA A 226 12.00 -3.90 21.18
CA ALA A 226 12.77 -4.93 21.88
C ALA A 226 12.49 -6.32 21.28
N ALA A 227 11.24 -6.61 20.91
CA ALA A 227 10.86 -7.86 20.27
C ALA A 227 11.54 -8.03 18.89
N TRP A 228 11.49 -7.00 18.04
CA TRP A 228 12.18 -7.02 16.73
C TRP A 228 13.69 -7.17 16.87
N LYS A 229 14.29 -6.46 17.84
CA LYS A 229 15.73 -6.59 18.12
C LYS A 229 16.11 -8.03 18.51
N ALA A 230 15.28 -8.70 19.30
CA ALA A 230 15.52 -10.07 19.74
C ALA A 230 15.34 -11.12 18.63
N GLY A 231 14.41 -10.91 17.68
CA GLY A 231 14.15 -11.84 16.58
C GLY A 231 15.09 -11.71 15.37
N GLY A 232 16.02 -10.75 15.38
CA GLY A 232 16.41 -10.07 14.15
C GLY A 232 17.82 -10.28 13.60
N ALA A 233 18.66 -11.19 14.10
CA ALA A 233 20.06 -11.23 13.62
C ALA A 233 20.19 -11.51 12.10
N ALA A 234 19.41 -12.45 11.57
CA ALA A 234 19.38 -12.76 10.14
C ALA A 234 18.74 -11.62 9.32
N LEU A 235 17.64 -11.06 9.81
CA LEU A 235 16.96 -9.93 9.18
C LEU A 235 17.86 -8.68 9.16
N GLN A 236 18.50 -8.32 10.27
CA GLN A 236 19.47 -7.22 10.35
C GLN A 236 20.65 -7.42 9.40
N ALA A 237 21.16 -8.64 9.27
CA ALA A 237 22.23 -8.94 8.32
C ALA A 237 21.75 -8.78 6.86
N HIS A 238 20.49 -9.09 6.58
CA HIS A 238 19.86 -8.88 5.28
C HIS A 238 19.59 -7.41 5.00
N ASP A 239 19.03 -6.67 5.95
CA ASP A 239 18.78 -5.24 5.83
C ASP A 239 20.08 -4.47 5.55
N LYS A 240 21.18 -4.80 6.25
CA LYS A 240 22.51 -4.22 5.93
C LYS A 240 22.98 -4.47 4.49
N ARG A 241 22.65 -5.63 3.92
CA ARG A 241 22.96 -5.90 2.50
C ARG A 241 22.05 -5.09 1.59
N CYS A 242 20.78 -4.98 1.94
CA CYS A 242 19.81 -4.15 1.21
C CYS A 242 20.23 -2.68 1.22
N ASP A 243 20.67 -2.14 2.37
CA ASP A 243 21.17 -0.78 2.50
C ASP A 243 22.35 -0.51 1.56
N ALA A 244 23.30 -1.46 1.46
CA ALA A 244 24.41 -1.35 0.51
C ALA A 244 23.92 -1.36 -0.94
N MET A 245 23.02 -2.28 -1.29
CA MET A 245 22.45 -2.37 -2.64
C MET A 245 21.59 -1.14 -2.99
N ALA A 246 21.01 -0.47 -1.99
CA ALA A 246 20.17 0.71 -2.18
C ALA A 246 20.97 1.97 -2.59
N LEU A 247 22.30 1.92 -2.48
CA LEU A 247 23.21 2.97 -2.90
C LEU A 247 23.81 2.73 -4.29
N GLU A 248 23.51 1.59 -4.92
CA GLU A 248 24.01 1.24 -6.24
C GLU A 248 23.29 2.03 -7.35
N ALA A 249 23.94 2.13 -8.51
CA ALA A 249 23.41 2.86 -9.66
C ALA A 249 22.20 2.19 -10.34
N ASP A 250 21.96 0.90 -10.05
CA ASP A 250 20.79 0.13 -10.49
C ASP A 250 20.19 -0.62 -9.30
N LEU A 251 18.92 -0.34 -8.99
CA LEU A 251 18.20 -0.97 -7.90
C LEU A 251 17.51 -2.28 -8.32
N LEU A 252 17.54 -2.68 -9.59
CA LEU A 252 16.92 -3.93 -10.01
C LEU A 252 17.41 -5.16 -9.22
N PRO A 253 18.71 -5.32 -8.91
CA PRO A 253 19.19 -6.38 -8.02
C PRO A 253 18.58 -6.32 -6.62
N LEU A 254 18.45 -5.13 -6.02
CA LEU A 254 17.82 -4.94 -4.71
C LEU A 254 16.37 -5.42 -4.75
N TYR A 255 15.61 -4.95 -5.74
CA TYR A 255 14.20 -5.30 -5.89
C TYR A 255 13.99 -6.80 -6.15
N ARG A 256 14.92 -7.47 -6.87
CA ARG A 256 14.90 -8.93 -6.98
C ARG A 256 15.09 -9.58 -5.62
N ASP A 257 16.14 -9.18 -4.90
CA ASP A 257 16.52 -9.80 -3.62
C ASP A 257 15.40 -9.67 -2.57
N ILE A 258 14.86 -8.46 -2.35
CA ILE A 258 13.82 -8.24 -1.34
C ILE A 258 12.49 -8.93 -1.66
N ASN A 259 12.24 -9.28 -2.93
CA ASN A 259 11.03 -9.97 -3.39
C ASN A 259 11.20 -11.49 -3.53
N LEU A 260 12.37 -12.06 -3.19
CA LEU A 260 12.55 -13.51 -3.19
C LEU A 260 11.72 -14.17 -2.07
N PRO A 261 11.03 -15.30 -2.34
CA PRO A 261 10.21 -16.00 -1.33
C PRO A 261 10.95 -16.30 -0.02
N ALA A 262 12.21 -16.70 -0.09
CA ALA A 262 13.02 -17.00 1.10
C ALA A 262 13.27 -15.75 1.97
N ASN A 263 13.54 -14.60 1.34
CA ASN A 263 13.79 -13.35 2.05
C ASN A 263 12.49 -12.77 2.63
N LEU A 264 11.36 -12.94 1.92
CA LEU A 264 10.03 -12.57 2.41
C LEU A 264 9.62 -13.38 3.65
N LEU A 265 9.86 -14.70 3.66
CA LEU A 265 9.58 -15.54 4.82
C LEU A 265 10.46 -15.16 6.02
N MET A 266 11.76 -14.94 5.80
CA MET A 266 12.67 -14.45 6.84
C MET A 266 12.21 -13.11 7.43
N ARG A 267 11.73 -12.18 6.61
CA ARG A 267 11.20 -10.89 7.06
C ARG A 267 9.91 -11.03 7.85
N ALA A 268 8.98 -11.88 7.40
CA ALA A 268 7.74 -12.17 8.13
C ALA A 268 8.04 -12.78 9.52
N ASP A 269 8.99 -13.72 9.59
CA ASP A 269 9.45 -14.30 10.85
C ASP A 269 10.13 -13.26 11.76
N GLY A 270 11.03 -12.43 11.22
CA GLY A 270 11.73 -11.40 12.00
C GLY A 270 10.82 -10.29 12.54
N ASN A 271 9.71 -9.99 11.87
CA ASN A 271 8.72 -9.01 12.32
C ASN A 271 7.68 -9.63 13.26
N VAL A 272 6.86 -10.55 12.75
CA VAL A 272 5.65 -11.00 13.44
C VAL A 272 5.93 -12.16 14.38
N ARG A 273 6.71 -13.17 13.97
CA ARG A 273 7.04 -14.29 14.87
C ARG A 273 7.86 -13.81 16.06
N ALA A 274 8.78 -12.86 15.85
CA ALA A 274 9.53 -12.23 16.92
C ALA A 274 8.62 -11.52 17.94
N ALA A 275 7.69 -10.69 17.46
CA ALA A 275 6.69 -10.02 18.28
C ALA A 275 5.80 -11.03 19.06
N LEU A 276 5.26 -12.05 18.39
CA LEU A 276 4.41 -13.05 19.03
C LEU A 276 5.11 -13.84 20.14
N ARG A 277 6.42 -14.06 20.02
CA ARG A 277 7.24 -14.76 21.03
C ARG A 277 7.65 -13.88 22.20
N ALA A 278 7.56 -12.56 22.07
CA ALA A 278 8.01 -11.64 23.11
C ALA A 278 7.07 -11.69 24.32
N ALA A 279 7.67 -11.81 25.51
CA ALA A 279 6.96 -11.72 26.77
C ALA A 279 6.71 -10.24 27.10
N SER A 280 5.45 -9.88 27.30
CA SER A 280 5.02 -8.54 27.72
C SER A 280 3.86 -8.70 28.70
N PRO A 281 3.94 -8.21 29.94
CA PRO A 281 2.83 -8.27 30.90
C PRO A 281 1.51 -7.70 30.34
N GLN A 282 1.62 -6.68 29.49
CA GLN A 282 0.51 -6.00 28.84
C GLN A 282 0.07 -6.64 27.52
N GLY A 283 0.86 -7.58 26.96
CA GLY A 283 0.61 -8.16 25.64
C GLY A 283 0.86 -7.21 24.45
N TYR A 284 1.67 -6.16 24.63
CA TYR A 284 1.88 -5.12 23.60
C TYR A 284 2.37 -5.65 22.25
N PRO A 285 3.35 -6.58 22.16
CA PRO A 285 3.75 -7.13 20.88
C PRO A 285 2.64 -7.89 20.16
N GLN A 286 1.79 -8.61 20.89
CA GLN A 286 0.63 -9.31 20.32
C GLN A 286 -0.46 -8.33 19.85
N MET A 287 -0.68 -7.23 20.60
CA MET A 287 -1.57 -6.15 20.18
C MET A 287 -1.08 -5.49 18.88
N TRP A 288 0.22 -5.25 18.76
CA TRP A 288 0.83 -4.74 17.53
C TRP A 288 0.59 -5.70 16.35
N VAL A 289 0.84 -7.00 16.55
CA VAL A 289 0.61 -8.02 15.49
C VAL A 289 -0.87 -8.04 15.06
N ALA A 290 -1.80 -7.99 16.01
CA ALA A 290 -3.24 -7.95 15.68
C ALA A 290 -3.59 -6.70 14.85
N GLY A 291 -3.06 -5.53 15.21
CA GLY A 291 -3.22 -4.31 14.40
C GLY A 291 -2.63 -4.45 13.00
N TRP A 292 -1.39 -4.95 12.92
CA TRP A 292 -0.68 -5.21 11.65
C TRP A 292 -1.48 -6.12 10.71
N GLU A 293 -2.07 -7.19 11.23
CA GLU A 293 -2.92 -8.09 10.45
C GLU A 293 -4.21 -7.40 9.99
N ILE A 294 -4.85 -6.59 10.85
CA ILE A 294 -6.05 -5.82 10.47
C ILE A 294 -5.74 -4.84 9.33
N ARG A 295 -4.63 -4.09 9.41
CA ARG A 295 -4.19 -3.18 8.33
C ARG A 295 -4.02 -3.93 7.02
N ASN A 296 -3.26 -5.02 7.02
CA ASN A 296 -3.04 -5.83 5.83
C ASN A 296 -4.36 -6.42 5.26
N LEU A 297 -5.28 -6.89 6.10
CA LEU A 297 -6.58 -7.42 5.65
C LEU A 297 -7.41 -6.35 4.95
N ARG A 298 -7.43 -5.13 5.50
CA ARG A 298 -8.14 -4.00 4.91
C ARG A 298 -7.49 -3.55 3.60
N MET A 299 -6.16 -3.51 3.54
CA MET A 299 -5.45 -3.23 2.29
C MET A 299 -5.76 -4.25 1.20
N VAL A 300 -5.81 -5.54 1.54
CA VAL A 300 -6.19 -6.62 0.60
C VAL A 300 -7.63 -6.44 0.11
N ALA A 301 -8.56 -6.07 0.98
CA ALA A 301 -9.93 -5.75 0.59
C ALA A 301 -9.99 -4.53 -0.35
N ASN A 302 -9.25 -3.46 -0.03
CA ASN A 302 -9.14 -2.26 -0.86
C ASN A 302 -8.54 -2.57 -2.25
N ILE A 303 -7.51 -3.43 -2.31
CA ILE A 303 -6.95 -3.91 -3.59
C ILE A 303 -8.02 -4.63 -4.39
N ARG A 304 -8.78 -5.55 -3.79
CA ARG A 304 -9.87 -6.28 -4.48
C ARG A 304 -10.94 -5.34 -5.02
N GLU A 305 -11.29 -4.29 -4.29
CA GLU A 305 -12.22 -3.27 -4.74
C GLU A 305 -11.81 -2.64 -6.07
N THR A 306 -10.51 -2.40 -6.30
CA THR A 306 -10.04 -1.71 -7.52
C THR A 306 -10.36 -2.42 -8.83
N PHE A 307 -10.58 -3.74 -8.80
CA PHE A 307 -10.76 -4.56 -10.00
C PHE A 307 -12.01 -5.46 -9.98
N ARG A 308 -12.91 -5.31 -9.00
CA ARG A 308 -14.10 -6.18 -8.90
C ARG A 308 -15.04 -6.07 -10.10
N GLU A 309 -15.13 -4.90 -10.75
CA GLU A 309 -15.91 -4.68 -11.98
C GLU A 309 -15.12 -4.99 -13.27
N ARG A 310 -13.88 -5.49 -13.16
CA ARG A 310 -12.99 -5.77 -14.31
C ARG A 310 -12.44 -7.20 -14.26
N PRO A 311 -13.24 -8.22 -14.59
CA PRO A 311 -12.77 -9.60 -14.68
C PRO A 311 -11.56 -9.71 -15.62
N GLY A 312 -10.51 -10.42 -15.20
CA GLY A 312 -9.30 -10.60 -16.01
C GLY A 312 -8.28 -9.46 -15.93
N ALA A 313 -8.51 -8.44 -15.09
CA ALA A 313 -7.59 -7.31 -14.94
C ALA A 313 -6.20 -7.73 -14.44
N ARG A 314 -5.19 -6.98 -14.88
CA ARG A 314 -3.80 -7.09 -14.43
C ARG A 314 -3.53 -5.98 -13.40
N VAL A 315 -3.32 -6.36 -12.15
CA VAL A 315 -3.12 -5.44 -11.03
C VAL A 315 -1.67 -5.50 -10.57
N LEU A 316 -1.01 -4.37 -10.53
CA LEU A 316 0.29 -4.22 -9.86
C LEU A 316 0.08 -3.52 -8.52
N SER A 317 0.30 -4.23 -7.42
CA SER A 317 0.27 -3.64 -6.07
C SER A 317 1.68 -3.31 -5.60
N ILE A 318 1.93 -2.03 -5.31
CA ILE A 318 3.22 -1.53 -4.82
C ILE A 318 3.07 -1.21 -3.34
N VAL A 319 3.85 -1.87 -2.49
CA VAL A 319 3.72 -1.80 -1.03
C VAL A 319 5.08 -2.04 -0.38
N GLY A 320 5.31 -1.51 0.81
CA GLY A 320 6.46 -1.84 1.64
C GLY A 320 6.65 -3.35 1.75
N VAL A 321 7.88 -3.82 1.60
CA VAL A 321 8.21 -5.25 1.46
C VAL A 321 7.74 -6.10 2.66
N THR A 322 7.57 -5.48 3.82
CA THR A 322 7.02 -6.12 5.01
C THR A 322 5.56 -6.56 4.82
N HIS A 323 4.76 -5.91 3.97
CA HIS A 323 3.36 -6.28 3.72
C HIS A 323 3.21 -7.43 2.71
N LYS A 324 4.18 -7.58 1.78
CA LYS A 324 4.08 -8.51 0.65
C LYS A 324 3.72 -9.96 1.04
N PRO A 325 4.27 -10.58 2.11
CA PRO A 325 3.89 -11.95 2.49
C PRO A 325 2.38 -12.12 2.75
N TRP A 326 1.76 -11.15 3.41
CA TRP A 326 0.32 -11.15 3.69
C TRP A 326 -0.49 -10.89 2.43
N PHE A 327 -0.03 -9.98 1.57
CA PHE A 327 -0.70 -9.67 0.31
C PHE A 327 -0.70 -10.90 -0.61
N ASP A 328 0.46 -11.53 -0.85
CA ASP A 328 0.56 -12.74 -1.67
C ASP A 328 -0.35 -13.85 -1.12
N ALA A 329 -0.33 -14.07 0.20
CA ALA A 329 -1.09 -15.15 0.83
C ALA A 329 -2.61 -14.91 0.81
N TRP A 330 -3.08 -13.70 1.11
CA TRP A 330 -4.52 -13.41 1.23
C TRP A 330 -5.17 -13.04 -0.10
N LEU A 331 -4.48 -12.34 -1.00
CA LEU A 331 -4.97 -12.13 -2.36
C LEU A 331 -5.07 -13.47 -3.10
N GLY A 332 -4.13 -14.39 -2.86
CA GLY A 332 -4.16 -15.75 -3.43
C GLY A 332 -5.29 -16.64 -2.92
N GLN A 333 -5.99 -16.24 -1.85
CA GLN A 333 -7.19 -16.94 -1.36
C GLN A 333 -8.48 -16.40 -1.96
N LEU A 334 -8.43 -15.28 -2.70
CA LEU A 334 -9.61 -14.69 -3.32
C LEU A 334 -10.00 -15.43 -4.60
N GLN A 335 -11.29 -15.62 -4.79
CA GLN A 335 -11.82 -16.28 -5.98
C GLN A 335 -11.56 -15.44 -7.25
N GLY A 336 -11.11 -16.14 -8.30
CA GLY A 336 -10.79 -15.59 -9.61
C GLY A 336 -9.50 -14.78 -9.65
N VAL A 337 -8.59 -14.96 -8.67
CA VAL A 337 -7.30 -14.25 -8.60
C VAL A 337 -6.14 -15.22 -8.75
N ASP A 338 -5.19 -14.87 -9.61
CA ASP A 338 -3.89 -15.52 -9.71
C ASP A 338 -2.80 -14.56 -9.21
N ILE A 339 -1.98 -15.04 -8.28
CA ILE A 339 -0.77 -14.31 -7.86
C ILE A 339 0.35 -14.57 -8.86
N VAL A 340 0.93 -13.49 -9.37
CA VAL A 340 2.03 -13.53 -10.32
C VAL A 340 3.34 -13.39 -9.56
N ASP A 341 4.28 -14.27 -9.85
CA ASP A 341 5.61 -14.25 -9.23
C ASP A 341 6.40 -13.00 -9.64
N THR A 342 6.67 -12.14 -8.65
CA THR A 342 7.46 -10.93 -8.81
C THR A 342 8.90 -11.22 -9.23
N ALA A 343 9.50 -12.30 -8.73
CA ALA A 343 10.86 -12.67 -9.09
C ALA A 343 10.98 -12.95 -10.60
N GLU A 344 9.97 -13.61 -11.19
CA GLU A 344 9.89 -13.88 -12.63
C GLU A 344 9.76 -12.59 -13.45
N ILE A 345 8.90 -11.65 -13.04
CA ILE A 345 8.72 -10.37 -13.75
C ILE A 345 9.99 -9.52 -13.71
N LEU A 346 10.75 -9.59 -12.60
CA LEU A 346 11.97 -8.81 -12.43
C LEU A 346 13.20 -9.41 -13.12
N LYS A 347 13.15 -10.63 -13.69
CA LYS A 347 14.29 -11.30 -14.38
C LYS A 347 14.80 -10.56 -15.60
#